data_AF-A0AAV6KVN9-F1
#
_entry.id   AF-A0AAV6KVN9-F1
#
_cell.length_a   1.000
_cell.length_b   1.000
_cell.length_c   1.000
_cell.angle_alpha   90.00
_cell.angle_beta   90.00
_cell.angle_gamma   90.00
#
_symmetry.space_group_name_H-M   'P 1'
#
loop_
_entity.id
_entity.type
_entity.pdbx_description
1 polymer ?
#
loop_
_entity_poly.entity_id
_entity_poly.type
_entity_poly.pdbx_seq_one_letter_code
_entity_poly.pdbx_strand_id
1 'polypeptide(L)'
;MDPVELEELIARIEKPPVQSNPLSSSEAAVHIQKGLFISLQSSTISVEDIITQSNAFISMLKSFKVDLSSLYEKVKALVKYSVLWTKVSGSSSDKDVSLGELEAQYEIKKTNFEEMASSYEEMTSSVSNLSERVTSLEKEIARTKELLKKLEFELSSCKAKHSSSQSDLTKFSKTISKSDKDLHVALDLVEQCKKKSAYYDIVKGALDAARASLMD
;
A
#
# COMPACT_ATOMS: atom_id res chain seq x y z
N MET A 1 -41.62 8.51 21.43
CA MET A 1 -42.94 8.12 21.97
C MET A 1 -43.20 6.67 21.62
N ASP A 2 -43.16 5.85 22.67
CA ASP A 2 -43.41 4.42 22.68
C ASP A 2 -44.85 4.14 22.18
N PRO A 3 -45.10 3.08 21.38
CA PRO A 3 -46.46 2.61 21.11
C PRO A 3 -47.37 2.56 22.35
N VAL A 4 -46.81 2.28 23.53
CA VAL A 4 -47.52 2.26 24.82
C VAL A 4 -48.05 3.65 25.21
N GLU A 5 -47.26 4.71 25.06
CA GLU A 5 -47.68 6.08 25.40
C GLU A 5 -48.79 6.60 24.47
N LEU A 6 -48.80 6.18 23.20
CA LEU A 6 -49.86 6.55 22.26
C LEU A 6 -51.18 5.85 22.61
N GLU A 7 -51.12 4.58 22.97
CA GLU A 7 -52.28 3.84 23.46
C GLU A 7 -52.81 4.40 24.78
N GLU A 8 -51.94 4.88 25.68
CA GLU A 8 -52.34 5.60 26.89
C GLU A 8 -53.08 6.91 26.60
N LEU A 9 -52.64 7.71 25.63
CA LEU A 9 -53.34 8.94 25.23
C LEU A 9 -54.68 8.64 24.56
N ILE A 10 -54.74 7.61 23.72
CA ILE A 10 -55.99 7.17 23.10
C ILE A 10 -56.96 6.64 24.17
N ALA A 11 -56.46 5.95 25.20
CA ALA A 11 -57.27 5.44 26.29
C ALA A 11 -57.91 6.54 27.17
N ARG A 12 -57.36 7.77 27.15
CA ARG A 12 -57.95 8.94 27.83
C ARG A 12 -59.14 9.55 27.08
N ILE A 13 -59.35 9.18 25.81
CA ILE A 13 -60.54 9.60 25.07
C ILE A 13 -61.71 8.77 25.56
N GLU A 14 -62.78 9.45 25.99
CA GLU A 14 -63.97 8.82 26.54
C GLU A 14 -64.63 7.92 25.49
N LYS A 15 -64.66 6.60 25.76
CA LYS A 15 -65.32 5.64 24.89
C LYS A 15 -66.83 5.83 24.94
N PRO A 16 -67.50 6.00 23.79
CA PRO A 16 -68.94 6.17 23.78
C PRO A 16 -69.65 4.88 24.23
N PRO A 17 -70.77 4.99 24.95
CA PRO A 17 -71.56 3.83 25.34
C PRO A 17 -72.18 3.17 24.11
N VAL A 18 -72.14 1.82 24.04
CA VAL A 18 -72.79 1.05 22.97
C VAL A 18 -74.30 1.18 23.13
N GLN A 19 -74.94 2.02 22.31
CA GLN A 19 -76.39 2.20 22.34
C GLN A 19 -77.07 1.27 21.33
N SER A 20 -77.99 0.44 21.81
CA SER A 20 -78.68 -0.59 21.03
C SER A 20 -79.79 -0.07 20.10
N ASN A 21 -80.10 1.24 20.12
CA ASN A 21 -81.03 1.92 19.21
C ASN A 21 -80.74 3.44 19.20
N PRO A 22 -79.76 3.92 18.41
CA PRO A 22 -79.49 5.36 18.28
C PRO A 22 -80.67 6.06 17.59
N LEU A 23 -81.10 7.20 18.12
CA LEU A 23 -82.07 8.04 17.43
C LEU A 23 -81.37 8.72 16.23
N SER A 24 -82.11 8.91 15.13
CA SER A 24 -81.66 9.79 14.05
C SER A 24 -81.23 11.13 14.65
N SER A 25 -79.97 11.51 14.38
CA SER A 25 -79.29 12.67 14.96
C SER A 25 -80.19 13.88 15.09
N SER A 26 -80.34 14.42 16.30
CA SER A 26 -80.96 15.74 16.46
C SER A 26 -80.08 16.80 15.77
N GLU A 27 -80.70 17.82 15.20
CA GLU A 27 -79.98 18.92 14.53
C GLU A 27 -79.00 19.61 15.49
N ALA A 28 -79.37 19.70 16.77
CA ALA A 28 -78.51 20.18 17.85
C ALA A 28 -77.22 19.35 18.00
N ALA A 29 -77.29 18.02 17.92
CA ALA A 29 -76.12 17.16 18.02
C ALA A 29 -75.16 17.34 16.83
N VAL A 30 -75.69 17.52 15.62
CA VAL A 30 -74.88 17.84 14.43
C VAL A 30 -74.17 19.17 14.61
N HIS A 31 -74.87 20.19 15.12
CA HIS A 31 -74.27 21.50 15.39
C HIS A 31 -73.16 21.44 16.44
N ILE A 32 -73.35 20.67 17.52
CA ILE A 32 -72.34 20.47 18.57
C ILE A 32 -71.11 19.73 18.00
N GLN A 33 -71.29 18.68 17.19
CA GLN A 33 -70.20 17.98 16.52
C GLN A 33 -69.40 18.90 15.58
N LYS A 34 -70.09 19.71 14.77
CA LYS A 34 -69.45 20.72 13.92
C LYS A 34 -68.66 21.75 14.75
N GLY A 35 -69.21 22.18 15.88
CA GLY A 35 -68.54 23.07 16.82
C GLY A 35 -67.24 22.50 17.37
N LEU A 36 -67.21 21.20 17.71
CA LEU A 36 -65.98 20.52 18.13
C LEU A 36 -64.93 20.54 17.01
N PHE A 37 -65.30 20.18 15.78
CA PHE A 37 -64.34 20.16 14.67
C PHE A 37 -63.75 21.54 14.37
N ILE A 38 -64.56 22.61 14.42
CA ILE A 38 -64.07 23.98 14.24
C ILE A 38 -63.09 24.33 15.37
N SER A 39 -63.41 23.97 16.61
CA SER A 39 -62.51 24.19 17.75
C SER A 39 -61.19 23.46 17.54
N LEU A 40 -61.23 22.15 17.26
CA LEU A 40 -60.07 21.29 17.08
C LEU A 40 -59.23 21.59 15.82
N GLN A 41 -59.78 22.31 14.84
CA GLN A 41 -59.07 22.69 13.61
C GLN A 41 -58.07 23.84 13.84
N SER A 42 -58.07 24.48 15.02
CA SER A 42 -57.08 25.51 15.34
C SER A 42 -55.67 24.93 15.41
N SER A 43 -54.73 25.56 14.69
CA SER A 43 -53.34 25.13 14.51
C SER A 43 -52.46 25.21 15.78
N THR A 44 -53.03 25.60 16.91
CA THR A 44 -52.33 25.84 18.19
C THR A 44 -52.73 24.88 19.32
N ILE A 45 -53.63 23.93 19.06
CA ILE A 45 -54.19 23.05 20.09
C ILE A 45 -53.22 21.90 20.39
N SER A 46 -52.84 21.76 21.66
CA SER A 46 -51.97 20.66 22.10
C SER A 46 -52.72 19.32 22.11
N VAL A 47 -51.99 18.19 22.13
CA VAL A 47 -52.62 16.86 22.20
C VAL A 47 -53.53 16.72 23.44
N GLU A 48 -53.14 17.34 24.55
CA GLU A 48 -53.93 17.34 25.79
C GLU A 48 -55.21 18.18 25.65
N ASP A 49 -55.14 19.31 24.93
CA ASP A 49 -56.32 20.13 24.64
C ASP A 49 -57.29 19.42 23.70
N ILE A 50 -56.78 18.66 22.72
CA ILE A 50 -57.60 17.82 21.83
C ILE A 50 -58.40 16.80 22.64
N ILE A 51 -57.74 16.09 23.56
CA ILE A 51 -58.38 15.07 24.41
C ILE A 51 -59.41 15.72 25.33
N THR A 52 -59.04 16.81 26.02
CA THR A 52 -59.89 17.51 26.99
C THR A 52 -61.16 18.06 26.33
N GLN A 53 -61.02 18.78 25.21
CA GLN A 53 -62.17 19.33 24.48
C GLN A 53 -63.05 18.21 23.93
N SER A 54 -62.46 17.17 23.34
CA SER A 54 -63.24 16.04 22.80
C SER A 54 -64.06 15.34 23.88
N ASN A 55 -63.50 15.13 25.08
CA ASN A 55 -64.21 14.52 26.20
C ASN A 55 -65.38 15.38 26.69
N ALA A 56 -65.20 16.70 26.79
CA ALA A 56 -66.29 17.62 27.16
C ALA A 56 -67.46 17.56 26.17
N PHE A 57 -67.17 17.51 24.87
CA PHE A 57 -68.19 17.41 23.82
C PHE A 57 -68.84 16.02 23.76
N ILE A 58 -68.07 14.94 23.95
CA ILE A 58 -68.61 13.57 24.07
C ILE A 58 -69.59 13.51 25.25
N SER A 59 -69.21 14.04 26.41
CA SER A 59 -70.07 14.11 27.60
C SER A 59 -71.35 14.92 27.36
N MET A 60 -71.29 16.04 26.64
CA MET A 60 -72.47 16.83 26.25
C MET A 60 -73.40 16.02 25.33
N LEU A 61 -72.82 15.33 24.34
CA LEU A 61 -73.55 14.57 23.32
C LEU A 61 -74.19 13.28 23.86
N LYS A 62 -73.71 12.72 24.97
CA LYS A 62 -74.33 11.53 25.61
C LYS A 62 -75.81 11.72 25.93
N SER A 63 -76.19 12.93 26.32
CA SER A 63 -77.59 13.27 26.65
C SER A 63 -78.54 13.18 25.45
N PHE A 64 -78.02 13.22 24.22
CA PHE A 64 -78.81 13.25 22.99
C PHE A 64 -79.05 11.87 22.35
N LYS A 65 -78.54 10.78 22.95
CA LYS A 65 -78.67 9.39 22.42
C LYS A 65 -78.26 9.24 20.95
N VAL A 66 -77.18 9.90 20.56
CA VAL A 66 -76.62 9.89 19.19
C VAL A 66 -75.45 8.92 19.13
N ASP A 67 -75.26 8.28 17.98
CA ASP A 67 -74.05 7.47 17.73
C ASP A 67 -72.81 8.37 17.64
N LEU A 68 -71.85 8.12 18.52
CA LEU A 68 -70.59 8.86 18.63
C LEU A 68 -69.39 8.08 18.07
N SER A 69 -69.61 6.89 17.52
CA SER A 69 -68.53 6.01 17.04
C SER A 69 -67.69 6.69 15.95
N SER A 70 -68.35 7.36 15.00
CA SER A 70 -67.66 8.12 13.94
C SER A 70 -66.86 9.32 14.49
N LEU A 71 -67.37 9.99 15.53
CA LEU A 71 -66.70 11.11 16.18
C LEU A 71 -65.45 10.65 16.93
N TYR A 72 -65.60 9.56 17.69
CA TYR A 72 -64.53 8.93 18.47
C TYR A 72 -63.36 8.50 17.57
N GLU A 73 -63.62 7.84 16.44
CA GLU A 73 -62.55 7.43 15.51
C GLU A 73 -61.84 8.63 14.86
N LYS A 74 -62.57 9.71 14.57
CA LYS A 74 -61.96 10.95 14.03
C LYS A 74 -61.07 11.65 15.05
N VAL A 75 -61.49 11.74 16.32
CA VAL A 75 -60.67 12.30 17.40
C VAL A 75 -59.43 11.43 17.66
N LYS A 76 -59.59 10.11 17.66
CA LYS A 76 -58.47 9.16 17.79
C LYS A 76 -57.44 9.32 16.69
N ALA A 77 -57.90 9.46 15.43
CA ALA A 77 -57.01 9.73 14.30
C ALA A 77 -56.29 11.07 14.46
N LEU A 78 -57.00 12.12 14.88
CA LEU A 78 -56.41 13.44 15.11
C LEU A 78 -55.31 13.39 16.18
N VAL A 79 -55.58 12.79 17.35
CA VAL A 79 -54.58 12.60 18.42
C VAL A 79 -53.35 11.85 17.89
N LYS A 80 -53.56 10.76 17.14
CA LYS A 80 -52.47 9.97 16.55
C LYS A 80 -51.59 10.80 15.61
N TYR A 81 -52.19 11.54 14.69
CA TYR A 81 -51.43 12.31 13.71
C TYR A 81 -50.78 13.57 14.31
N SER A 82 -51.40 14.22 15.29
CA SER A 82 -50.79 15.33 16.03
C SER A 82 -49.52 14.89 16.76
N VAL A 83 -49.55 13.71 17.40
CA VAL A 83 -48.36 13.10 18.02
C VAL A 83 -47.27 12.76 17.01
N LEU A 84 -47.64 12.26 15.83
CA LEU A 84 -46.66 11.98 14.77
C LEU A 84 -46.04 13.25 14.19
N TRP A 85 -46.84 14.31 14.02
CA TRP A 85 -46.38 15.60 13.55
C TRP A 85 -45.39 16.25 14.51
N THR A 86 -45.66 16.22 15.82
CA THR A 86 -44.70 16.74 16.81
C THR A 86 -43.38 15.97 16.85
N LYS A 87 -43.36 14.68 16.44
CA LYS A 87 -42.10 13.95 16.25
C LYS A 87 -41.33 14.44 15.03
N VAL A 88 -42.00 14.58 13.88
CA VAL A 88 -41.36 15.02 12.64
C VAL A 88 -40.91 16.47 12.74
N SER A 89 -41.69 17.33 13.41
CA SER A 89 -41.39 18.75 13.58
C SER A 89 -40.56 19.08 14.83
N GLY A 90 -40.60 18.25 15.87
CA GLY A 90 -39.91 18.45 17.15
C GLY A 90 -38.63 17.65 17.33
N SER A 91 -38.25 16.80 16.37
CA SER A 91 -36.94 16.14 16.34
C SER A 91 -35.77 17.10 16.04
N SER A 92 -36.01 18.41 15.96
CA SER A 92 -34.98 19.41 15.66
C SER A 92 -34.16 19.86 16.88
N SER A 93 -34.17 19.12 17.99
CA SER A 93 -33.35 19.46 19.16
C SER A 93 -32.08 18.62 19.22
N ASP A 94 -30.98 19.32 18.97
CA ASP A 94 -29.58 19.10 19.36
C ASP A 94 -28.58 18.38 18.45
N LYS A 95 -28.95 17.66 17.36
CA LYS A 95 -27.95 17.11 16.41
C LYS A 95 -28.40 16.98 14.95
N ASP A 96 -29.35 17.80 14.49
CA ASP A 96 -29.70 17.79 13.06
C ASP A 96 -28.62 18.53 12.24
N VAL A 97 -27.59 17.78 11.85
CA VAL A 97 -26.75 18.14 10.70
C VAL A 97 -27.71 18.33 9.54
N SER A 98 -27.79 19.55 9.00
CA SER A 98 -28.68 19.83 7.89
C SER A 98 -28.37 18.90 6.72
N LEU A 99 -29.36 18.57 5.89
CA LEU A 99 -29.16 17.74 4.70
C LEU A 99 -28.01 18.26 3.83
N GLY A 100 -27.93 19.59 3.66
CA GLY A 100 -26.85 20.23 2.90
C GLY A 100 -25.47 20.07 3.52
N GLU A 101 -25.36 20.01 4.85
CA GLU A 101 -24.10 19.78 5.54
C GLU A 101 -23.66 18.31 5.46
N LEU A 102 -24.61 17.37 5.45
CA LEU A 102 -24.34 15.97 5.20
C LEU A 102 -23.88 15.73 3.75
N GLU A 103 -24.53 16.37 2.78
CA GLU A 103 -24.11 16.34 1.37
C GLU A 103 -22.71 16.93 1.17
N ALA A 104 -22.41 18.06 1.82
CA ALA A 104 -21.08 18.66 1.78
C ALA A 104 -20.00 17.72 2.38
N GLN A 105 -20.28 17.09 3.52
CA GLN A 105 -19.35 16.11 4.11
C GLN A 105 -19.15 14.88 3.22
N TYR A 106 -20.21 14.41 2.56
CA TYR A 106 -20.12 13.30 1.61
C TYR A 106 -19.21 13.65 0.44
N GLU A 107 -19.39 14.81 -0.21
CA GLU A 107 -18.54 15.20 -1.35
C GLU A 107 -17.08 15.40 -0.93
N ILE A 108 -16.82 16.00 0.24
CA ILE A 108 -15.44 16.09 0.79
C ILE A 108 -14.84 14.70 0.97
N LYS A 109 -15.62 13.76 1.54
CA LYS A 109 -15.11 12.41 1.81
C LYS A 109 -14.86 11.63 0.51
N LYS A 110 -15.71 11.82 -0.48
CA LYS A 110 -15.58 11.24 -1.81
C LYS A 110 -14.31 11.73 -2.52
N THR A 111 -14.07 13.04 -2.57
CA THR A 111 -12.85 13.61 -3.15
C THR A 111 -11.60 13.09 -2.46
N ASN A 112 -11.58 13.07 -1.12
CA ASN A 112 -10.46 12.51 -0.35
C ASN A 112 -10.20 11.02 -0.68
N PHE A 113 -11.26 10.25 -0.95
CA PHE A 113 -11.12 8.85 -1.32
C PHE A 113 -10.56 8.69 -2.73
N GLU A 114 -11.00 9.50 -3.69
CA GLU A 114 -10.49 9.52 -5.07
C GLU A 114 -9.00 9.91 -5.11
N GLU A 115 -8.59 10.91 -4.34
CA GLU A 115 -7.19 11.30 -4.18
C GLU A 115 -6.35 10.17 -3.58
N MET A 116 -6.86 9.51 -2.52
CA MET A 116 -6.18 8.37 -1.90
C MET A 116 -6.05 7.17 -2.84
N ALA A 117 -7.08 6.89 -3.64
CA ALA A 117 -7.05 5.83 -4.65
C ALA A 117 -5.98 6.12 -5.72
N SER A 118 -5.91 7.37 -6.19
CA SER A 118 -4.92 7.81 -7.19
C SER A 118 -3.50 7.69 -6.64
N SER A 119 -3.27 8.15 -5.41
CA SER A 119 -1.97 8.02 -4.72
C SER A 119 -1.57 6.55 -4.53
N TYR A 120 -2.53 5.67 -4.24
CA TYR A 120 -2.28 4.23 -4.11
C TYR A 120 -1.86 3.60 -5.44
N GLU A 121 -2.47 4.00 -6.55
CA GLU A 121 -2.12 3.52 -7.90
C GLU A 121 -0.70 3.96 -8.31
N GLU A 122 -0.34 5.21 -8.04
CA GLU A 122 1.03 5.74 -8.25
C GLU A 122 2.07 4.99 -7.41
N MET A 123 1.75 4.74 -6.14
CA MET A 123 2.62 3.97 -5.25
C MET A 123 2.79 2.54 -5.74
N THR A 124 1.72 1.88 -6.16
CA THR A 124 1.75 0.51 -6.70
C THR A 124 2.63 0.44 -7.95
N SER A 125 2.47 1.41 -8.86
CA SER A 125 3.31 1.53 -10.06
C SER A 125 4.78 1.74 -9.72
N SER A 126 5.07 2.59 -8.73
CA SER A 126 6.43 2.85 -8.25
C SER A 126 7.07 1.61 -7.63
N VAL A 127 6.32 0.83 -6.86
CA VAL A 127 6.77 -0.44 -6.28
C VAL A 127 7.08 -1.45 -7.37
N SER A 128 6.23 -1.57 -8.41
CA SER A 128 6.49 -2.45 -9.55
C SER A 128 7.80 -2.08 -10.25
N ASN A 129 8.00 -0.79 -10.57
CA ASN A 129 9.22 -0.29 -11.21
C ASN A 129 10.47 -0.56 -10.35
N LEU A 130 10.37 -0.40 -9.03
CA LEU A 130 11.48 -0.70 -8.12
C LEU A 130 11.80 -2.20 -8.10
N SER A 131 10.80 -3.06 -8.10
CA SER A 131 10.97 -4.52 -8.15
C SER A 131 11.69 -4.96 -9.44
N GLU A 132 11.29 -4.41 -10.59
CA GLU A 132 11.97 -4.66 -11.86
C GLU A 132 13.42 -4.21 -11.84
N ARG A 133 13.68 -3.02 -11.26
CA ARG A 133 15.03 -2.48 -11.13
C ARG A 133 15.92 -3.33 -10.22
N VAL A 134 15.38 -3.82 -9.11
CA VAL A 134 16.09 -4.76 -8.22
C VAL A 134 16.46 -6.03 -8.99
N THR A 135 15.50 -6.63 -9.70
CA THR A 135 15.74 -7.84 -10.51
C THR A 135 16.82 -7.61 -11.58
N SER A 136 16.86 -6.43 -12.19
CA SER A 136 17.89 -6.05 -13.16
C SER A 136 19.28 -5.96 -12.51
N LEU A 137 19.38 -5.29 -11.36
CA LEU A 137 20.62 -5.15 -10.60
C LEU A 137 21.15 -6.51 -10.11
N GLU A 138 20.28 -7.41 -9.68
CA GLU A 138 20.69 -8.77 -9.30
C GLU A 138 21.32 -9.54 -10.46
N LYS A 139 20.78 -9.40 -11.67
CA LYS A 139 21.36 -9.99 -12.89
C LYS A 139 22.72 -9.37 -13.22
N GLU A 140 22.88 -8.06 -13.07
CA GLU A 140 24.15 -7.37 -13.29
C GLU A 140 25.21 -7.80 -12.27
N ILE A 141 24.84 -7.92 -10.99
CA ILE A 141 25.72 -8.45 -9.94
C ILE A 141 26.17 -9.87 -10.28
N ALA A 142 25.26 -10.74 -10.75
CA ALA A 142 25.61 -12.10 -11.13
C ALA A 142 26.64 -12.13 -12.28
N ARG A 143 26.43 -11.32 -13.33
CA ARG A 143 27.38 -11.20 -14.45
C ARG A 143 28.75 -10.68 -14.01
N THR A 144 28.78 -9.66 -13.16
CA THR A 144 30.03 -9.09 -12.65
C THR A 144 30.79 -10.11 -11.80
N LYS A 145 30.11 -10.91 -10.97
CA LYS A 145 30.72 -12.00 -10.21
C LYS A 145 31.33 -13.07 -11.11
N GLU A 146 30.67 -13.42 -12.22
CA GLU A 146 31.20 -14.37 -13.18
C GLU A 146 32.45 -13.84 -13.89
N LEU A 147 32.41 -12.57 -14.33
CA LEU A 147 33.57 -11.91 -14.94
C LEU A 147 34.76 -11.86 -13.98
N LEU A 148 34.53 -11.56 -12.70
CA LEU A 148 35.57 -11.52 -11.68
C LEU A 148 36.25 -12.89 -11.52
N LYS A 149 35.48 -13.98 -11.43
CA LYS A 149 36.03 -15.35 -11.36
C LYS A 149 36.90 -15.68 -12.58
N LYS A 150 36.49 -15.24 -13.78
CA LYS A 150 37.28 -15.44 -15.00
C LYS A 150 38.61 -14.69 -14.93
N LEU A 151 38.60 -13.43 -14.48
CA LEU A 151 39.81 -12.63 -14.32
C LEU A 151 40.76 -13.20 -13.26
N GLU A 152 40.23 -13.69 -12.13
CA GLU A 152 41.02 -14.36 -11.09
C GLU A 152 41.72 -15.62 -11.61
N PHE A 153 41.04 -16.40 -12.44
CA PHE A 153 41.62 -17.56 -13.10
C PHE A 153 42.72 -17.18 -14.10
N GLU A 154 42.46 -16.19 -14.96
CA GLU A 154 43.44 -15.69 -15.93
C GLU A 154 44.69 -15.12 -15.24
N LEU A 155 44.51 -14.37 -14.14
CA LEU A 155 45.61 -13.84 -13.33
C LEU A 155 46.46 -14.97 -12.72
N SER A 156 45.82 -16.00 -12.18
CA SER A 156 46.50 -17.17 -11.61
C SER A 156 47.32 -17.93 -12.66
N SER A 157 46.75 -18.12 -13.85
CA SER A 157 47.42 -18.73 -15.00
C SER A 157 48.62 -17.89 -15.46
N CYS A 158 48.46 -16.57 -15.55
CA CYS A 158 49.54 -15.64 -15.90
C CYS A 158 50.68 -15.70 -14.89
N LYS A 159 50.37 -15.71 -13.59
CA LYS A 159 51.36 -15.84 -12.51
C LYS A 159 52.15 -17.14 -12.62
N ALA A 160 51.48 -18.27 -12.89
CA ALA A 160 52.15 -19.55 -13.09
C ALA A 160 53.10 -19.55 -14.30
N LYS A 161 52.65 -18.98 -15.43
CA LYS A 161 53.50 -18.81 -16.62
C LYS A 161 54.71 -17.92 -16.34
N HIS A 162 54.53 -16.81 -15.63
CA HIS A 162 55.62 -15.92 -15.23
C HIS A 162 56.66 -16.66 -14.38
N SER A 163 56.23 -17.42 -13.37
CA SER A 163 57.12 -18.25 -12.56
C SER A 163 57.89 -19.28 -13.38
N SER A 164 57.25 -19.93 -14.36
CA SER A 164 57.91 -20.85 -15.28
C SER A 164 58.98 -20.15 -16.10
N SER A 165 58.64 -19.05 -16.76
CA SER A 165 59.57 -18.26 -17.58
C SER A 165 60.77 -17.77 -16.76
N GLN A 166 60.55 -17.36 -15.50
CA GLN A 166 61.62 -16.92 -14.63
C GLN A 166 62.56 -18.07 -14.21
N SER A 167 62.01 -19.26 -13.97
CA SER A 167 62.83 -20.47 -13.77
C SER A 167 63.68 -20.78 -15.00
N ASP A 168 63.11 -20.69 -16.20
CA ASP A 168 63.84 -20.98 -17.43
C ASP A 168 64.94 -19.94 -17.69
N LEU A 169 64.66 -18.65 -17.45
CA LEU A 169 65.67 -17.60 -17.52
C LEU A 169 66.83 -17.84 -16.55
N THR A 170 66.53 -18.32 -15.34
CA THR A 170 67.56 -18.67 -14.34
C THR A 170 68.42 -19.85 -14.82
N LYS A 171 67.82 -20.86 -15.47
CA LYS A 171 68.56 -21.98 -16.07
C LYS A 171 69.45 -21.50 -17.22
N PHE A 172 68.92 -20.69 -18.13
CA PHE A 172 69.70 -20.13 -19.23
C PHE A 172 70.87 -19.29 -18.75
N SER A 173 70.66 -18.43 -17.75
CA SER A 173 71.74 -17.64 -17.14
C SER A 173 72.87 -18.52 -16.59
N LYS A 174 72.53 -19.63 -15.91
CA LYS A 174 73.54 -20.60 -15.43
C LYS A 174 74.28 -21.27 -16.58
N THR A 175 73.56 -21.67 -17.64
CA THR A 175 74.18 -22.29 -18.82
C THR A 175 75.14 -21.33 -19.53
N ILE A 176 74.75 -20.06 -19.70
CA ILE A 176 75.59 -19.02 -20.29
C ILE A 176 76.84 -18.83 -19.44
N SER A 177 76.70 -18.67 -18.12
CA SER A 177 77.86 -18.51 -17.22
C SER A 177 78.82 -19.71 -17.26
N LYS A 178 78.30 -20.93 -17.42
CA LYS A 178 79.14 -22.12 -17.61
C LYS A 178 79.86 -22.07 -18.96
N SER A 179 79.13 -21.80 -20.05
CA SER A 179 79.70 -21.72 -21.40
C SER A 179 80.77 -20.64 -21.51
N ASP A 180 80.59 -19.51 -20.83
CA ASP A 180 81.56 -18.42 -20.76
C ASP A 180 82.87 -18.85 -20.08
N LYS A 181 82.77 -19.57 -18.95
CA LYS A 181 83.93 -20.17 -18.28
C LYS A 181 84.63 -21.20 -19.16
N ASP A 182 83.87 -22.08 -19.81
CA ASP A 182 84.42 -23.11 -20.70
C ASP A 182 85.14 -22.47 -21.90
N LEU A 183 84.60 -21.37 -22.45
CA LEU A 183 85.23 -20.59 -23.51
C LEU A 183 86.57 -19.97 -23.06
N HIS A 184 86.61 -19.38 -21.85
CA HIS A 184 87.85 -18.83 -21.28
C HIS A 184 88.92 -19.92 -21.13
N VAL A 185 88.56 -21.10 -20.62
CA VAL A 185 89.50 -22.24 -20.52
C VAL A 185 90.00 -22.68 -21.89
N ALA A 186 89.11 -22.77 -22.88
CA ALA A 186 89.50 -23.14 -24.24
C ALA A 186 90.45 -22.09 -24.87
N LEU A 187 90.20 -20.81 -24.62
CA LEU A 187 91.06 -19.71 -25.09
C LEU A 187 92.47 -19.80 -24.47
N ASP A 188 92.56 -20.02 -23.16
CA ASP A 188 93.83 -20.21 -22.46
C ASP A 188 94.62 -21.41 -23.01
N LEU A 189 93.95 -22.54 -23.28
CA LEU A 189 94.56 -23.71 -23.87
C LEU A 189 95.08 -23.44 -25.29
N VAL A 190 94.33 -22.71 -26.11
CA VAL A 190 94.77 -22.29 -27.45
C VAL A 190 96.03 -21.43 -27.35
N GLU A 191 96.09 -20.49 -26.41
CA GLU A 191 97.27 -19.64 -26.21
C GLU A 191 98.50 -20.46 -25.78
N GLN A 192 98.32 -21.42 -24.86
CA GLN A 192 99.39 -22.34 -24.46
C GLN A 192 99.89 -23.21 -25.63
N CYS A 193 98.97 -23.76 -26.44
CA CYS A 193 99.32 -24.52 -27.63
C CYS A 193 100.11 -23.68 -28.65
N LYS A 194 99.72 -22.41 -28.86
CA LYS A 194 100.47 -21.48 -29.72
C LYS A 194 101.90 -21.27 -29.20
N LYS A 195 102.07 -21.04 -27.89
CA LYS A 195 103.39 -20.89 -27.26
C LYS A 195 104.24 -22.15 -27.43
N LYS A 196 103.65 -23.33 -27.21
CA LYS A 196 104.32 -24.63 -27.36
C LYS A 196 104.73 -24.89 -28.81
N SER A 197 103.87 -24.59 -29.79
CA SER A 197 104.17 -24.73 -31.22
C SER A 197 105.34 -23.84 -31.61
N ALA A 198 105.31 -22.56 -31.22
CA ALA A 198 106.42 -21.65 -31.50
C ALA A 198 107.74 -22.13 -30.90
N TYR A 199 107.72 -22.64 -29.67
CA TYR A 199 108.90 -23.24 -29.05
C TYR A 199 109.38 -24.49 -29.79
N TYR A 200 108.47 -25.38 -30.19
CA TYR A 200 108.80 -26.56 -30.99
C TYR A 200 109.47 -26.16 -32.31
N ASP A 201 108.93 -25.18 -33.03
CA ASP A 201 109.48 -24.70 -34.30
C ASP A 201 110.91 -24.16 -34.12
N ILE A 202 111.17 -23.40 -33.03
CA ILE A 202 112.51 -22.92 -32.68
C ILE A 202 113.47 -24.08 -32.41
N VAL A 203 113.10 -25.03 -31.55
CA VAL A 203 113.95 -26.18 -31.18
C VAL A 203 114.21 -27.07 -32.39
N LYS A 204 113.19 -27.29 -33.22
CA LYS A 204 113.30 -28.08 -34.44
C LYS A 204 114.26 -27.42 -35.43
N GLY A 205 114.13 -26.11 -35.66
CA GLY A 205 115.05 -25.35 -36.48
C GLY A 205 116.50 -25.41 -35.97
N ALA A 206 116.71 -25.27 -34.67
CA ALA A 206 118.04 -25.38 -34.05
C ALA A 206 118.64 -26.79 -34.20
N LEU A 207 117.83 -27.84 -34.01
CA LEU A 207 118.26 -29.22 -34.18
C LEU A 207 118.65 -29.52 -35.64
N ASP A 208 117.83 -29.05 -36.59
CA ASP A 208 118.10 -29.26 -38.02
C ASP A 208 119.36 -28.50 -38.46
N ALA A 209 119.61 -27.29 -37.94
CA ALA A 209 120.87 -26.56 -38.14
C ALA A 209 122.08 -27.30 -37.56
N ALA A 210 121.99 -27.81 -36.33
CA ALA A 210 123.06 -28.60 -35.70
C ALA A 210 123.36 -29.90 -36.47
N ARG A 211 122.34 -30.53 -37.05
CA ARG A 211 122.51 -31.71 -37.91
C ARG A 211 123.20 -31.37 -39.23
N ALA A 212 122.86 -30.24 -39.85
CA ALA A 212 123.51 -29.78 -41.08
C ALA A 212 125.02 -29.54 -40.86
N SER A 213 125.40 -28.92 -39.74
CA SER A 213 126.82 -28.66 -39.41
C SER A 213 127.69 -29.90 -39.17
N LEU A 214 127.09 -31.09 -39.04
CA LEU A 214 127.83 -32.36 -38.92
C LEU A 214 128.14 -33.00 -40.28
N MET A 215 127.54 -32.50 -41.37
CA MET A 215 127.72 -33.03 -42.73
C MET A 215 128.62 -32.15 -43.61
N ASP A 216 129.02 -30.97 -43.12
CA ASP A 216 130.07 -30.11 -43.69
C ASP A 216 131.44 -30.42 -43.05
#